data_AF-A0A225EDV4-F1
#
_entry.id   AF-A0A225EDV4-F1
#
_cell.length_a   1.000
_cell.length_b   1.000
_cell.length_c   1.000
_cell.angle_alpha   90.00
_cell.angle_beta   90.00
_cell.angle_gamma   90.00
#
_symmetry.space_group_name_H-M   'P 1'
#
loop_
_entity.id
_entity.type
_entity.pdbx_description
1 polymer ?
#
loop_
_entity_poly.entity_id
_entity_poly.type
_entity_poly.pdbx_seq_one_letter_code
_entity_poly.pdbx_strand_id
1 'polypeptide(L)'
;MPIRLFAASFVAAVVALSASAQDDPDPIRDKLDKALATYKTELAKARTGAERFFEKREGAARQKGDKKSVDQLRQDSKAFALTDELPAYVPLTNKQEFILAHKKVEQAYSAAIKDYVRT
;
A
#
# COMPACT_ATOMS: atom_id res chain seq x y z
N MET A 1 -59.64 36.56 -6.25
CA MET A 1 -59.21 37.02 -7.59
C MET A 1 -57.91 37.81 -7.43
N PRO A 2 -56.91 37.70 -8.31
CA PRO A 2 -56.03 36.53 -8.43
C PRO A 2 -54.53 36.92 -8.58
N ILE A 3 -53.61 35.94 -8.56
CA ILE A 3 -52.42 35.84 -9.45
C ILE A 3 -51.32 36.93 -9.27
N ARG A 4 -50.00 36.73 -9.19
CA ARG A 4 -49.04 35.65 -9.47
C ARG A 4 -47.65 36.21 -9.07
N LEU A 5 -46.78 35.41 -8.43
CA LEU A 5 -45.61 34.80 -9.11
C LEU A 5 -44.48 35.80 -9.45
N PHE A 6 -43.67 36.25 -8.49
CA PHE A 6 -42.32 36.82 -8.77
C PHE A 6 -41.47 36.88 -7.49
N ALA A 7 -41.04 35.74 -6.96
CA ALA A 7 -40.00 35.71 -5.93
C ALA A 7 -39.26 34.35 -5.85
N ALA A 8 -39.17 33.62 -6.97
CA ALA A 8 -38.50 32.32 -7.03
C ALA A 8 -37.43 32.29 -8.14
N SER A 9 -36.64 33.36 -8.28
CA SER A 9 -35.60 33.44 -9.30
C SER A 9 -34.37 34.23 -8.86
N PHE A 10 -33.86 33.93 -7.66
CA PHE A 10 -32.52 34.42 -7.27
C PHE A 10 -31.69 33.43 -6.43
N VAL A 11 -32.25 32.28 -6.05
CA VAL A 11 -31.54 31.24 -5.27
C VAL A 11 -30.95 30.13 -6.16
N ALA A 12 -31.33 30.08 -7.44
CA ALA A 12 -30.85 29.06 -8.38
C ALA A 12 -29.50 29.39 -9.07
N ALA A 13 -28.88 30.53 -8.75
CA ALA A 13 -27.62 30.96 -9.37
C ALA A 13 -26.36 30.63 -8.56
N VAL A 14 -26.48 30.17 -7.31
CA VAL A 14 -25.33 29.87 -6.43
C VAL A 14 -24.95 28.38 -6.43
N VAL A 15 -25.83 27.49 -6.92
CA VAL A 15 -25.57 26.03 -6.97
C VAL A 15 -24.78 25.62 -8.22
N ALA A 16 -24.63 26.51 -9.21
CA ALA A 16 -23.93 26.21 -10.47
C ALA A 16 -22.42 26.52 -10.46
N LEU A 17 -21.84 26.94 -9.32
CA LEU A 17 -20.40 27.27 -9.22
C LEU A 17 -19.55 26.22 -8.48
N SER A 18 -20.10 25.03 -8.21
CA SER A 18 -19.35 23.92 -7.60
C SER A 18 -19.01 22.81 -8.59
N ALA A 19 -19.39 22.96 -9.86
CA ALA A 19 -19.20 21.96 -10.91
C ALA A 19 -18.12 22.38 -11.92
N SER A 20 -16.93 22.70 -11.42
CA SER A 20 -15.71 22.75 -12.24
C SER A 20 -14.46 22.67 -11.35
N ALA A 21 -14.40 21.65 -10.50
CA ALA A 21 -13.10 21.02 -10.30
C ALA A 21 -12.84 20.27 -11.62
N GLN A 22 -12.19 20.96 -12.57
CA GLN A 22 -11.49 20.25 -13.63
C GLN A 22 -10.57 19.26 -12.91
N ASP A 23 -10.87 17.97 -13.05
CA ASP A 23 -9.88 16.91 -12.95
C ASP A 23 -8.88 17.17 -14.08
N ASP A 24 -8.04 18.19 -13.92
CA ASP A 24 -6.82 18.26 -14.69
C ASP A 24 -6.04 16.98 -14.33
N PRO A 25 -5.64 16.16 -15.31
CA PRO A 25 -4.90 14.95 -15.05
C PRO A 25 -3.63 15.34 -14.31
N ASP A 26 -3.58 15.10 -13.00
CA ASP A 26 -2.44 15.41 -12.16
C ASP A 26 -1.35 14.36 -12.47
N PRO A 27 -0.32 14.73 -13.25
CA PRO A 27 0.70 13.78 -13.65
C PRO A 27 1.54 13.29 -12.45
N ILE A 28 1.49 13.98 -11.30
CA ILE A 28 2.14 13.57 -10.07
C ILE A 28 1.33 12.43 -9.41
N ARG A 29 -0.01 12.55 -9.37
CA ARG A 29 -0.90 11.46 -8.92
C ARG A 29 -0.72 10.20 -9.75
N ASP A 30 -0.72 10.31 -11.08
CA ASP A 30 -0.52 9.16 -11.97
C ASP A 30 0.81 8.44 -11.73
N LYS A 31 1.89 9.20 -11.43
CA LYS A 31 3.20 8.63 -11.08
C LYS A 31 3.16 7.93 -9.72
N LEU A 32 2.49 8.52 -8.73
CA LEU A 32 2.34 7.93 -7.41
C LEU A 32 1.52 6.64 -7.45
N ASP A 33 0.41 6.63 -8.21
CA ASP A 33 -0.44 5.44 -8.35
C ASP A 33 0.31 4.28 -9.02
N LYS A 34 1.11 4.57 -10.06
CA LYS A 34 1.98 3.56 -10.68
C LYS A 34 3.05 3.04 -9.72
N ALA A 35 3.65 3.92 -8.90
CA ALA A 35 4.63 3.52 -7.90
C ALA A 35 4.00 2.65 -6.81
N LEU A 36 2.80 3.01 -6.35
CA LEU A 36 2.02 2.23 -5.38
C LEU A 36 1.60 0.87 -5.92
N ALA A 37 1.17 0.79 -7.18
CA ALA A 37 0.85 -0.48 -7.84
C ALA A 37 2.07 -1.39 -7.94
N THR A 38 3.22 -0.82 -8.30
CA THR A 38 4.51 -1.54 -8.32
C THR A 38 4.88 -2.03 -6.93
N TYR A 39 4.72 -1.21 -5.91
CA TYR A 39 4.98 -1.60 -4.52
C TYR A 39 4.11 -2.71 -4.02
N LYS A 40 2.80 -2.64 -4.25
CA LYS A 40 1.88 -3.73 -3.87
C LYS A 40 2.31 -5.05 -4.50
N THR A 41 2.74 -5.00 -5.76
CA THR A 41 3.23 -6.17 -6.49
C THR A 41 4.53 -6.71 -5.89
N GLU A 42 5.50 -5.85 -5.61
CA GLU A 42 6.79 -6.24 -5.04
C GLU A 42 6.66 -6.71 -3.58
N LEU A 43 5.77 -6.09 -2.79
CA LEU A 43 5.44 -6.50 -1.44
C LEU A 43 4.77 -7.88 -1.43
N ALA A 44 3.86 -8.16 -2.36
CA ALA A 44 3.25 -9.48 -2.49
C ALA A 44 4.29 -10.56 -2.82
N LYS A 45 5.27 -10.25 -3.68
CA LYS A 45 6.40 -11.16 -3.96
C LYS A 45 7.24 -11.40 -2.71
N ALA A 46 7.59 -10.34 -1.98
CA ALA A 46 8.38 -10.43 -0.75
C ALA A 46 7.67 -11.27 0.33
N ARG A 47 6.35 -11.08 0.49
CA ARG A 47 5.50 -11.92 1.36
C ARG A 47 5.51 -13.38 0.95
N THR A 48 5.34 -13.66 -0.34
CA THR A 48 5.43 -15.04 -0.86
C THR A 48 6.80 -15.67 -0.59
N GLY A 49 7.89 -14.88 -0.70
CA GLY A 49 9.24 -15.31 -0.37
C GLY A 49 9.42 -15.66 1.11
N ALA A 50 8.85 -14.84 2.00
CA ALA A 50 8.83 -15.10 3.44
C ALA A 50 8.00 -16.34 3.81
N GLU A 51 6.80 -16.49 3.25
CA GLU A 51 5.92 -17.65 3.47
C GLU A 51 6.64 -18.95 3.08
N ARG A 52 7.24 -18.99 1.88
CA ARG A 52 8.03 -20.15 1.43
C ARG A 52 9.21 -20.45 2.33
N PHE A 53 9.82 -19.45 2.95
CA PHE A 53 10.88 -19.65 3.93
C PHE A 53 10.35 -20.35 5.18
N PHE A 54 9.23 -19.87 5.74
CA PHE A 54 8.60 -20.50 6.90
C PHE A 54 8.16 -21.94 6.59
N GLU A 55 7.52 -22.18 5.45
CA GLU A 55 7.10 -23.52 5.03
C GLU A 55 8.26 -24.50 4.91
N LYS A 56 9.36 -24.09 4.25
CA LYS A 56 10.56 -24.95 4.10
C LYS A 56 11.19 -25.28 5.45
N ARG A 57 11.31 -24.28 6.34
CA ARG A 57 11.85 -24.47 7.69
C ARG A 57 10.95 -25.36 8.53
N GLU A 58 9.64 -25.17 8.46
CA GLU A 58 8.67 -25.97 9.18
C GLU A 58 8.69 -27.42 8.68
N GLY A 59 8.73 -27.63 7.36
CA GLY A 59 8.88 -28.95 6.76
C GLY A 59 10.15 -29.68 7.23
N ALA A 60 11.28 -28.98 7.28
CA ALA A 60 12.53 -29.54 7.80
C ALA A 60 12.46 -29.87 9.30
N ALA A 61 11.78 -29.04 10.11
CA ALA A 61 11.58 -29.31 11.54
C ALA A 61 10.63 -30.50 11.76
N ARG A 62 9.55 -30.61 10.98
CA ARG A 62 8.62 -31.76 10.99
C ARG A 62 9.33 -33.06 10.65
N GLN A 63 10.17 -33.08 9.61
CA GLN A 63 10.95 -34.25 9.22
C GLN A 63 11.92 -34.70 10.33
N LYS A 64 12.43 -33.76 11.12
CA LYS A 64 13.31 -34.04 12.26
C LYS A 64 12.56 -34.39 13.55
N GLY A 65 11.23 -34.34 13.56
CA GLY A 65 10.41 -34.53 14.76
C GLY A 65 10.53 -33.40 15.78
N ASP A 66 11.07 -32.24 15.40
CA ASP A 66 11.28 -31.09 16.29
C ASP A 66 9.98 -30.26 16.42
N LYS A 67 9.09 -30.72 17.30
CA LYS A 67 7.79 -30.08 17.54
C LYS A 67 7.93 -28.64 18.04
N LYS A 68 8.95 -28.36 18.85
CA LYS A 68 9.17 -27.01 19.41
C LYS A 68 9.50 -26.02 18.30
N SER A 69 10.38 -26.40 17.38
CA SER A 69 10.71 -25.56 16.22
C SER A 69 9.51 -25.37 15.29
N VAL A 70 8.68 -26.39 15.09
CA VAL A 70 7.44 -26.27 14.30
C VAL A 70 6.48 -25.26 14.90
N ASP A 71 6.24 -25.33 16.21
CA ASP A 71 5.32 -24.41 16.87
C ASP A 71 5.84 -22.97 16.87
N GLN A 72 7.15 -22.78 17.10
CA GLN A 72 7.78 -21.47 17.00
C GLN A 72 7.63 -20.89 15.58
N LEU A 73 7.95 -21.67 14.55
CA LEU A 73 7.84 -21.22 13.15
C LEU A 73 6.41 -20.86 12.76
N ARG A 74 5.40 -21.54 13.32
CA ARG A 74 3.98 -21.18 13.13
C ARG A 74 3.60 -19.89 13.83
N GLN A 75 4.10 -19.66 15.05
CA GLN A 75 3.89 -18.39 15.76
C GLN A 75 4.55 -17.23 14.99
N ASP A 76 5.78 -17.41 14.54
CA ASP A 76 6.53 -16.40 13.79
C ASP A 76 5.88 -16.11 12.43
N SER A 77 5.38 -17.14 11.74
CA SER A 77 4.63 -16.98 10.49
C SER A 77 3.32 -16.20 10.70
N LYS A 78 2.58 -16.48 11.79
CA LYS A 78 1.38 -15.71 12.16
C LYS A 78 1.70 -14.27 12.53
N ALA A 79 2.78 -14.05 13.28
CA ALA A 79 3.24 -12.71 13.64
C ALA A 79 3.63 -11.92 12.38
N PHE A 80 4.36 -12.55 11.47
CA PHE A 80 4.70 -11.97 10.17
C PHE A 80 3.46 -11.59 9.36
N ALA A 81 2.44 -12.46 9.29
CA ALA A 81 1.19 -12.16 8.58
C ALA A 81 0.42 -10.95 9.14
N LEU A 82 0.62 -10.61 10.42
CA LEU A 82 -0.02 -9.47 11.09
C LEU A 82 0.80 -8.19 11.04
N THR A 83 2.12 -8.30 11.08
CA THR A 83 3.04 -7.17 11.30
C THR A 83 3.94 -6.86 10.12
N ASP A 84 4.04 -7.77 9.14
CA ASP A 84 5.08 -7.81 8.11
C ASP A 84 6.53 -7.80 8.69
N GLU A 85 6.69 -8.10 9.98
CA GLU A 85 8.00 -8.14 10.62
C GLU A 85 8.64 -9.52 10.53
N LEU A 86 9.85 -9.58 9.99
CA LEU A 86 10.63 -10.81 9.88
C LEU A 86 11.58 -10.98 11.08
N PRO A 87 11.57 -12.14 11.76
CA PRO A 87 12.50 -12.41 12.85
C PRO A 87 13.98 -12.21 12.49
N ALA A 88 14.82 -11.95 13.50
CA ALA A 88 16.24 -11.70 13.31
C ALA A 88 16.97 -12.82 12.54
N TYR A 89 16.58 -14.08 12.76
CA TYR A 89 17.18 -15.26 12.14
C TYR A 89 16.79 -15.49 10.66
N VAL A 90 15.82 -14.74 10.13
CA VAL A 90 15.44 -14.83 8.71
C VAL A 90 16.59 -14.27 7.85
N PRO A 91 16.99 -14.97 6.76
CA PRO A 91 18.05 -14.53 5.87
C PRO A 91 17.86 -13.10 5.38
N LEU A 92 18.98 -12.38 5.27
CA LEU A 92 18.99 -10.99 4.80
C LEU A 92 18.36 -10.85 3.40
N THR A 93 18.49 -11.86 2.54
CA THR A 93 17.88 -11.88 1.20
C THR A 93 16.38 -11.66 1.25
N ASN A 94 15.67 -12.35 2.14
CA ASN A 94 14.22 -12.17 2.30
C ASN A 94 13.89 -10.78 2.83
N LYS A 95 14.71 -10.23 3.73
CA LYS A 95 14.53 -8.86 4.26
C LYS A 95 14.79 -7.79 3.20
N GLN A 96 15.76 -8.02 2.32
CA GLN A 96 16.12 -7.10 1.24
C GLN A 96 14.97 -6.88 0.25
N GLU A 97 14.15 -7.90 -0.02
CA GLU A 97 12.99 -7.75 -0.89
C GLU A 97 11.99 -6.72 -0.35
N PHE A 98 11.72 -6.72 0.97
CA PHE A 98 10.88 -5.71 1.63
C PHE A 98 11.52 -4.31 1.59
N ILE A 99 12.81 -4.22 1.90
CA ILE A 99 13.55 -2.94 1.90
C ILE A 99 13.52 -2.32 0.50
N LEU A 100 13.75 -3.12 -0.54
CA LEU A 100 13.74 -2.65 -1.93
C LEU A 100 12.34 -2.21 -2.37
N ALA A 101 11.29 -2.92 -1.96
CA ALA A 101 9.92 -2.52 -2.24
C ALA A 101 9.60 -1.15 -1.60
N HIS A 102 9.89 -0.99 -0.30
CA HIS A 102 9.69 0.28 0.42
C HIS A 102 10.47 1.44 -0.21
N LYS A 103 11.75 1.23 -0.49
CA LYS A 103 12.63 2.27 -1.05
C LYS A 103 12.11 2.82 -2.38
N LYS A 104 11.52 1.99 -3.24
CA LYS A 104 10.95 2.44 -4.53
C LYS A 104 9.79 3.41 -4.33
N VAL A 105 8.91 3.17 -3.35
CA VAL A 105 7.78 4.07 -3.05
C VAL A 105 8.25 5.33 -2.36
N GLU A 106 9.16 5.21 -1.39
CA GLU A 106 9.74 6.37 -0.72
C GLU A 106 10.40 7.32 -1.72
N GLN A 107 11.12 6.78 -2.71
CA GLN A 107 11.69 7.57 -3.79
C GLN A 107 10.62 8.27 -4.63
N ALA A 108 9.51 7.59 -4.96
CA ALA A 108 8.40 8.19 -5.70
C ALA A 108 7.72 9.31 -4.92
N TYR A 109 7.45 9.13 -3.62
CA TYR A 109 6.92 10.18 -2.76
C TYR A 109 7.90 11.33 -2.57
N SER A 110 9.19 11.06 -2.37
CA SER A 110 10.21 12.11 -2.25
C SER A 110 10.29 12.96 -3.52
N ALA A 111 10.21 12.32 -4.69
CA ALA A 111 10.16 13.03 -5.98
C ALA A 111 8.88 13.85 -6.13
N ALA A 112 7.72 13.28 -5.79
CA ALA A 112 6.44 13.97 -5.86
C ALA A 112 6.40 15.21 -4.95
N ILE A 113 6.93 15.11 -3.72
CA ILE A 113 7.03 16.26 -2.80
C ILE A 113 7.92 17.35 -3.40
N LYS A 114 9.07 16.99 -3.97
CA LYS A 114 9.95 17.97 -4.63
C LYS A 114 9.29 18.66 -5.80
N ASP A 115 8.57 17.90 -6.63
CA ASP A 115 7.86 18.43 -7.79
C ASP A 115 6.73 19.37 -7.33
N TYR A 116 6.00 19.02 -6.26
CA TYR A 116 4.91 19.83 -5.71
C TYR A 116 5.38 21.11 -5.01
N VAL A 117 6.54 21.10 -4.34
CA VAL A 117 7.12 22.29 -3.68
C VAL A 117 7.82 23.22 -4.66
N ARG A 118 8.19 22.73 -5.85
CA ARG A 118 8.84 23.54 -6.89
C ARG A 118 7.85 24.26 -7.80
N THR A 119 6.61 23.79 -7.86
CA THR A 119 5.46 24.55 -8.39
C THR A 119 5.05 25.67 -7.44
#